data_AF-A0A944D131-F1
#
_entry.id   AF-A0A944D131-F1
#
_cell.length_a   1.000
_cell.length_b   1.000
_cell.length_c   1.000
_cell.angle_alpha   90.00
_cell.angle_beta   90.00
_cell.angle_gamma   90.00
#
_symmetry.space_group_name_H-M   'P 1'
#
loop_
_entity.id
_entity.type
_entity.pdbx_description
1 polymer ?
#
loop_
_entity_poly.entity_id
_entity_poly.type
_entity_poly.pdbx_seq_one_letter_code
_entity_poly.pdbx_strand_id
1 'polypeptide(L)'
;MMNKQTVERPYLGFGLGLRPDHYDSIITDKPTEIDWFEIISENFMVAGGKPLYYLDKIRADYPMVMHGVSLSVAGNHPIDTDYLDKLKILIDRVQPAWVSDHLAWTRGNAHNLHDLLPVPY
;
A
#
# COMPACT_ATOMS: atom_id res chain seq x y z
N MET A 1 5.54 -12.83 -31.79
CA MET A 1 4.46 -13.11 -30.83
C MET A 1 5.08 -13.02 -29.43
N MET A 2 4.71 -12.03 -28.61
CA MET A 2 5.26 -11.88 -27.25
C MET A 2 4.66 -12.97 -26.36
N ASN A 3 5.53 -13.75 -25.74
CA ASN A 3 5.19 -14.81 -24.81
C ASN A 3 4.56 -14.17 -23.57
N LYS A 4 3.27 -14.37 -23.34
CA LYS A 4 2.61 -13.96 -22.08
C LYS A 4 3.15 -14.87 -20.98
N GLN A 5 4.20 -14.46 -20.28
CA GLN A 5 4.52 -15.06 -19.00
C GLN A 5 3.33 -14.79 -18.06
N THR A 6 2.60 -15.85 -17.72
CA THR A 6 1.68 -15.80 -16.59
C THR A 6 2.52 -15.57 -15.34
N VAL A 7 2.49 -14.35 -14.81
CA VAL A 7 3.10 -14.04 -13.52
C VAL A 7 2.31 -14.82 -12.47
N GLU A 8 2.85 -15.95 -12.03
CA GLU A 8 2.29 -16.72 -10.91
C GLU A 8 2.43 -15.86 -9.65
N ARG A 9 1.29 -15.45 -9.07
CA ARG A 9 1.29 -14.63 -7.85
C ARG A 9 1.48 -15.56 -6.65
N PRO A 10 2.48 -15.32 -5.77
CA PRO A 10 2.74 -16.21 -4.64
C PRO A 10 1.57 -16.22 -3.65
N TYR A 11 1.13 -17.38 -3.19
CA TYR A 11 0.19 -17.44 -2.07
C TYR A 11 0.92 -17.03 -0.77
N LEU A 12 0.47 -15.93 -0.14
CA LEU A 12 1.13 -15.36 1.04
C LEU A 12 0.56 -15.88 2.37
N GLY A 13 -0.53 -16.64 2.37
CA GLY A 13 -1.23 -17.03 3.60
C GLY A 13 -2.26 -15.98 4.05
N PHE A 14 -2.53 -15.94 5.35
CA PHE A 14 -3.52 -15.07 5.98
C PHE A 14 -2.90 -13.75 6.43
N GLY A 15 -3.41 -12.65 5.88
CA GLY A 15 -2.93 -11.29 6.18
C GLY A 15 -3.87 -10.52 7.09
N LEU A 16 -3.31 -9.51 7.76
CA LEU A 16 -4.08 -8.54 8.54
C LEU A 16 -3.73 -7.10 8.14
N GLY A 17 -4.73 -6.22 8.12
CA GLY A 17 -4.51 -4.79 7.94
C GLY A 17 -3.78 -4.19 9.14
N LEU A 18 -2.64 -3.55 8.90
CA LEU A 18 -1.82 -2.94 9.95
C LEU A 18 -2.51 -1.67 10.48
N ARG A 19 -2.66 -1.58 11.82
CA ARG A 19 -3.32 -0.46 12.51
C ARG A 19 -2.49 0.02 13.71
N PRO A 20 -2.34 1.35 13.93
CA PRO A 20 -1.50 1.90 14.99
C PRO A 20 -1.75 1.35 16.38
N ASP A 21 -3.02 1.07 16.72
CA ASP A 21 -3.43 0.55 18.03
C ASP A 21 -2.81 -0.83 18.37
N HIS A 22 -2.28 -1.54 17.36
CA HIS A 22 -1.69 -2.86 17.52
C HIS A 22 -0.17 -2.88 17.31
N TYR A 23 0.48 -1.74 17.06
CA TYR A 23 1.92 -1.74 16.73
C TYR A 23 2.79 -2.29 17.87
N ASP A 24 2.56 -1.81 19.09
CA ASP A 24 3.36 -2.21 20.23
C ASP A 24 3.17 -3.70 20.57
N SER A 25 1.93 -4.22 20.46
CA SER A 25 1.66 -5.65 20.66
C SER A 25 2.28 -6.50 19.56
N ILE A 26 2.19 -6.09 18.28
CA ILE A 26 2.82 -6.83 17.17
C ILE A 26 4.34 -6.90 17.37
N ILE A 27 4.98 -5.78 17.76
CA ILE A 27 6.43 -5.73 17.98
C ILE A 27 6.86 -6.57 19.19
N THR A 28 6.05 -6.56 20.26
CA THR A 28 6.38 -7.23 21.53
C THR A 28 6.09 -8.73 21.46
N ASP A 29 4.88 -9.08 21.03
CA ASP A 29 4.34 -10.44 21.12
C ASP A 29 4.70 -11.28 19.89
N LYS A 30 4.97 -10.64 18.75
CA LYS A 30 5.31 -11.27 17.48
C LYS A 30 4.40 -12.46 17.13
N PRO A 31 3.08 -12.22 16.93
CA PRO A 31 2.12 -13.27 16.61
C PRO A 31 2.54 -14.08 15.39
N THR A 32 2.44 -15.40 15.48
CA THR A 32 2.84 -16.35 14.42
C THR A 32 1.68 -16.76 13.51
N GLU A 33 0.45 -16.45 13.91
CA GLU A 33 -0.78 -16.73 13.19
C GLU A 33 -1.08 -15.72 12.05
N ILE A 34 -0.27 -14.66 11.94
CA ILE A 34 -0.36 -13.65 10.89
C ILE A 34 0.83 -13.84 9.96
N ASP A 35 0.56 -14.21 8.70
CA ASP A 35 1.60 -14.50 7.71
C ASP A 35 2.18 -13.23 7.08
N TRP A 36 1.39 -12.16 6.99
CA TRP A 36 1.78 -10.87 6.40
C TRP A 36 0.87 -9.72 6.85
N PHE A 37 1.35 -8.49 6.68
CA PHE A 37 0.56 -7.29 6.98
C PHE A 37 0.30 -6.41 5.75
N GLU A 38 -0.88 -5.80 5.69
CA GLU A 38 -1.22 -4.80 4.68
C GLU A 38 -1.09 -3.37 5.24
N ILE A 39 -0.45 -2.48 4.49
CA ILE A 39 -0.42 -1.04 4.78
C ILE A 39 -1.21 -0.24 3.74
N ILE A 40 -1.84 0.85 4.20
CA ILE A 40 -2.29 1.93 3.31
C ILE A 40 -1.07 2.79 2.97
N SER A 41 -0.67 2.78 1.71
CA SER A 41 0.60 3.35 1.23
C SER A 41 0.75 4.82 1.64
N GLU A 42 -0.31 5.60 1.50
CA GLU A 42 -0.34 7.05 1.75
C GLU A 42 -0.05 7.42 3.21
N ASN A 43 -0.37 6.54 4.16
CA ASN A 43 -0.05 6.76 5.57
C ASN A 43 1.46 6.75 5.85
N PHE A 44 2.25 6.24 4.90
CA PHE A 44 3.70 6.09 5.02
C PHE A 44 4.48 6.85 3.94
N MET A 45 3.81 7.63 3.07
CA MET A 45 4.46 8.54 2.12
C MET A 45 4.92 9.85 2.79
N VAL A 46 5.67 9.70 3.89
CA VAL A 46 6.19 10.79 4.73
C VAL A 46 7.72 10.78 4.73
N ALA A 47 8.35 11.90 5.07
CA ALA A 47 9.82 11.98 5.12
C ALA A 47 10.46 11.18 6.27
N GLY A 48 9.68 10.81 7.29
CA GLY A 48 10.20 10.19 8.50
C GLY A 48 9.19 10.16 9.65
N GLY A 49 9.70 9.96 10.86
CA GLY A 49 8.93 10.02 12.09
C GLY A 49 8.35 8.66 12.53
N LYS A 50 7.42 8.72 13.49
CA LYS A 50 6.82 7.53 14.11
C LYS A 50 6.24 6.52 13.10
N PRO A 51 5.51 6.93 12.04
CA PRO A 51 4.97 5.95 11.08
C PRO A 51 6.05 5.07 10.47
N LEU A 52 7.15 5.67 9.99
CA LEU A 52 8.25 4.90 9.39
C LEU A 52 9.04 4.09 10.42
N TYR A 53 9.19 4.60 11.65
CA TYR A 53 9.82 3.82 12.73
C TYR A 53 9.08 2.50 12.97
N TYR A 54 7.75 2.55 13.11
CA TYR A 54 6.94 1.36 13.33
C TYR A 54 6.88 0.46 12.10
N LEU A 55 6.75 1.06 10.90
CA LEU A 55 6.79 0.32 9.64
C LEU A 55 8.07 -0.51 9.53
N ASP A 56 9.23 0.10 9.73
CA ASP A 56 10.52 -0.60 9.62
C ASP A 56 10.65 -1.72 10.66
N LYS A 57 10.20 -1.47 11.89
CA LYS A 57 10.24 -2.46 12.97
C LYS A 57 9.40 -3.69 12.64
N ILE A 58 8.17 -3.50 12.20
CA ILE A 58 7.27 -4.62 11.89
C ILE A 58 7.70 -5.29 10.58
N ARG A 59 8.12 -4.53 9.56
CA ARG A 59 8.62 -5.07 8.28
C ARG A 59 9.87 -5.95 8.47
N ALA A 60 10.70 -5.69 9.47
CA ALA A 60 11.86 -6.53 9.75
C ALA A 60 11.48 -7.97 10.09
N ASP A 61 10.31 -8.17 10.71
CA ASP A 61 9.83 -9.49 11.16
C ASP A 61 8.77 -10.09 10.22
N TYR A 62 8.01 -9.26 9.48
CA TYR A 62 6.88 -9.71 8.68
C TYR A 62 6.96 -9.27 7.20
N PRO A 63 6.56 -10.13 6.25
CA PRO A 63 6.24 -9.71 4.89
C PRO A 63 5.14 -8.65 4.87
N MET A 64 5.19 -7.78 3.85
CA MET A 64 4.24 -6.67 3.71
C MET A 64 3.61 -6.65 2.32
N VAL A 65 2.37 -6.19 2.28
CA VAL A 65 1.66 -5.78 1.07
C VAL A 65 1.29 -4.31 1.20
N MET A 66 1.32 -3.60 0.06
CA MET A 66 0.96 -2.20 -0.03
C MET A 66 -0.33 -2.04 -0.80
N HIS A 67 -1.24 -1.26 -0.23
CA HIS A 67 -2.51 -0.93 -0.86
C HIS A 67 -2.66 0.60 -0.92
N GLY A 68 -2.90 1.14 -2.10
CA GLY A 68 -3.17 2.57 -2.31
C GLY A 68 -4.67 2.85 -2.39
N VAL A 69 -5.06 4.07 -2.02
CA VAL A 69 -6.45 4.54 -2.03
C VAL A 69 -6.63 5.86 -2.80
N SER A 70 -5.54 6.44 -3.32
CA SER A 70 -5.53 7.80 -3.86
C SER A 70 -4.96 7.92 -5.27
N LEU A 71 -4.55 6.83 -5.93
CA LEU A 71 -3.95 6.91 -7.27
C LEU A 71 -4.90 7.48 -8.32
N SER A 72 -6.21 7.26 -8.18
CA SER A 72 -7.26 7.79 -9.06
C SER A 72 -7.07 7.47 -10.55
N VAL A 73 -6.66 6.24 -10.91
CA VAL A 73 -6.34 5.84 -12.29
C VAL A 73 -7.49 6.07 -13.28
N ALA A 74 -8.74 5.97 -12.82
CA ALA A 74 -9.92 6.17 -13.65
C ALA A 74 -10.46 7.62 -13.61
N GLY A 75 -9.73 8.55 -13.00
CA GLY A 75 -10.06 9.96 -12.99
C GLY A 75 -9.86 10.63 -14.35
N ASN A 76 -10.42 11.83 -14.51
CA ASN A 76 -10.30 12.65 -15.72
C ASN A 76 -9.02 13.53 -15.75
N HIS A 77 -8.15 13.40 -14.76
CA HIS A 77 -6.90 14.15 -14.65
C HIS A 77 -5.70 13.28 -15.06
N PRO A 78 -4.59 13.89 -15.51
CA PRO A 78 -3.34 13.17 -15.67
C PRO A 78 -2.91 12.49 -14.37
N ILE A 79 -2.20 11.37 -14.50
CA ILE A 79 -1.61 10.67 -13.36
C ILE A 79 -0.65 11.62 -12.62
N ASP A 80 -0.78 11.66 -11.30
CA ASP A 80 0.06 12.47 -10.42
C ASP A 80 1.46 11.83 -10.29
N THR A 81 2.46 12.43 -10.94
CA THR A 81 3.84 11.92 -10.96
C THR A 81 4.51 12.03 -9.59
N ASP A 82 4.19 13.06 -8.80
CA ASP A 82 4.75 13.23 -7.45
C ASP A 82 4.25 12.13 -6.51
N TYR A 83 2.99 11.71 -6.68
CA TYR A 83 2.46 10.53 -6.00
C TYR A 83 3.22 9.25 -6.40
N LEU A 84 3.45 9.05 -7.70
CA LEU A 84 4.19 7.88 -8.18
C LEU A 84 5.63 7.84 -7.67
N ASP A 85 6.30 8.99 -7.59
CA ASP A 85 7.65 9.09 -7.05
C ASP A 85 7.69 8.73 -5.56
N LYS A 86 6.73 9.22 -4.77
CA LYS A 86 6.59 8.85 -3.35
C LYS A 86 6.26 7.37 -3.18
N LEU A 87 5.37 6.82 -4.02
CA LEU A 87 5.03 5.42 -4.02
C LEU A 87 6.26 4.56 -4.35
N LYS A 88 7.05 4.96 -5.35
CA LYS A 88 8.30 4.26 -5.72
C LYS A 88 9.29 4.24 -4.55
N ILE A 89 9.51 5.38 -3.88
CA ILE A 89 10.38 5.45 -2.70
C ILE A 89 9.90 4.50 -1.60
N LEU A 90 8.59 4.47 -1.35
CA LEU A 90 8.02 3.59 -0.33
C LEU A 90 8.13 2.11 -0.73
N ILE A 91 7.90 1.76 -2.00
CA ILE A 91 8.11 0.41 -2.53
C ILE A 91 9.57 0.00 -2.32
N ASP A 92 10.52 0.87 -2.63
CA ASP A 92 11.95 0.59 -2.48
C ASP A 92 12.32 0.35 -1.00
N ARG A 93 11.69 1.06 -0.06
CA ARG A 93 11.87 0.85 1.39
C ARG A 93 11.21 -0.44 1.89
N VAL A 94 9.96 -0.68 1.50
CA VAL A 94 9.13 -1.77 2.03
C VAL A 94 9.45 -3.09 1.36
N GLN A 95 9.89 -3.10 0.10
CA GLN A 95 10.05 -4.32 -0.70
C GLN A 95 8.82 -5.24 -0.55
N PRO A 96 7.62 -4.75 -0.91
CA PRO A 96 6.38 -5.49 -0.67
C PRO A 96 6.24 -6.66 -1.62
N ALA A 97 5.50 -7.70 -1.20
CA ALA A 97 5.15 -8.80 -2.08
C ALA A 97 4.23 -8.34 -3.21
N TRP A 98 3.25 -7.47 -2.88
CA TRP A 98 2.29 -6.90 -3.82
C TRP A 98 2.08 -5.41 -3.58
N VAL A 99 1.76 -4.70 -4.67
CA VAL A 99 1.24 -3.33 -4.65
C VAL A 99 -0.08 -3.34 -5.40
N SER A 100 -1.14 -2.83 -4.78
CA SER A 100 -2.47 -2.73 -5.38
C SER A 100 -3.07 -1.36 -5.15
N ASP A 101 -4.05 -0.99 -5.97
CA ASP A 101 -4.83 0.24 -5.84
C ASP A 101 -6.20 -0.01 -6.50
N HIS A 102 -7.06 1.00 -6.48
CA HIS A 102 -8.40 0.95 -7.04
C HIS A 102 -8.44 1.52 -8.45
N LEU A 103 -9.17 0.85 -9.34
CA LEU A 103 -9.63 1.47 -10.58
C LEU A 103 -10.84 2.36 -10.25
N ALA A 104 -10.57 3.54 -9.67
CA ALA A 104 -11.58 4.46 -9.19
C ALA A 104 -11.26 5.90 -9.55
N TRP A 105 -12.27 6.76 -9.46
CA TRP A 105 -12.09 8.21 -9.43
C TRP A 105 -12.06 8.67 -7.97
N THR A 106 -10.89 9.10 -7.50
CA THR A 106 -10.69 9.47 -6.09
C THR A 106 -10.27 10.93 -5.90
N ARG A 107 -10.17 11.72 -6.99
CA ARG A 107 -9.69 13.12 -6.97
C ARG A 107 -10.51 14.05 -7.87
N GLY A 108 -11.11 15.11 -7.32
CA GLY A 108 -11.73 16.20 -8.08
C GLY A 108 -10.76 17.35 -8.40
N ASN A 109 -11.25 18.45 -8.99
CA ASN A 109 -10.47 19.62 -9.51
C ASN A 109 -9.42 20.25 -8.57
N ALA A 110 -9.31 19.84 -7.29
CA ALA A 110 -8.23 20.25 -6.39
C ALA A 110 -8.03 19.34 -5.15
N HIS A 111 -8.89 18.34 -4.90
CA HIS A 111 -8.91 17.60 -3.62
C HIS A 111 -9.08 16.10 -3.82
N ASN A 112 -8.39 15.31 -2.98
CA ASN A 112 -8.74 13.90 -2.78
C ASN A 112 -10.13 13.84 -2.17
N LEU A 113 -11.02 13.11 -2.82
CA LEU A 113 -12.41 12.97 -2.39
C LEU A 113 -12.55 12.00 -1.22
N HIS A 114 -11.47 11.29 -0.85
CA HIS A 114 -11.45 10.22 0.17
C HIS A 114 -12.50 9.12 -0.07
N ASP A 115 -13.11 9.13 -1.26
CA ASP A 115 -14.18 8.24 -1.70
C ASP A 115 -13.76 7.59 -3.02
N LEU A 116 -14.15 6.32 -3.19
CA LEU A 116 -13.87 5.55 -4.39
C LEU A 116 -15.06 5.67 -5.35
N LEU A 117 -15.10 6.74 -6.15
CA LEU A 117 -16.23 6.97 -7.05
C LEU A 117 -16.20 5.99 -8.25
N PRO A 118 -17.38 5.51 -8.70
CA PRO A 118 -17.47 4.60 -9.83
C PRO A 118 -17.03 5.27 -11.14
N VAL A 119 -16.50 4.46 -12.05
CA VAL A 119 -16.16 4.90 -13.40
C VAL A 119 -17.46 5.08 -14.21
N PRO A 120 -17.67 6.21 -14.92
CA PRO A 120 -18.79 6.33 -15.83
C PRO A 120 -18.71 5.27 -16.94
N TYR A 121 -19.84 4.63 -17.25
CA TYR A 121 -19.99 3.59 -18.28
C TYR A 121 -20.33 4.16 -19.67
#